data_AF-J3AJ25-F1
#
_entry.id   AF-J3AJ25-F1
#
_cell.length_a   1.000
_cell.length_b   1.000
_cell.length_c   1.000
_cell.angle_alpha   90.00
_cell.angle_beta   90.00
_cell.angle_gamma   90.00
#
_symmetry.space_group_name_H-M   'P 1'
#
loop_
_entity.id
_entity.type
_entity.pdbx_description
1 polymer ?
#
loop_
_entity_poly.entity_id
_entity_poly.type
_entity_poly.pdbx_seq_one_letter_code
_entity_poly.pdbx_strand_id
1 'polypeptide(L)' 'MTDPSTRPFLIKKDEEGHFRLTVRTTRYNSQGYPLVTATLQDELFKTANAARAFAQENFQAKPGEYSTK' A
#
# COMPACT_ATOMS: atom_id res chain seq x y z
N MET A 1 18.35 -2.19 7.47
CA MET A 1 17.80 -1.25 6.47
C MET A 1 16.47 -1.80 6.00
N THR A 2 15.35 -1.18 6.36
CA THR A 2 14.01 -1.65 5.99
C THR A 2 13.71 -1.14 4.59
N ASP A 3 13.92 -1.98 3.58
CA ASP A 3 13.67 -1.62 2.19
C ASP A 3 12.16 -1.36 2.01
N PRO A 4 11.72 -0.19 1.49
CA PRO A 4 10.30 0.08 1.24
C PRO A 4 9.64 -0.94 0.30
N SER A 5 10.41 -1.77 -0.42
CA SER A 5 9.87 -2.95 -1.13
C SER A 5 9.25 -4.01 -0.20
N THR A 6 9.52 -3.97 1.12
CA THR A 6 8.92 -4.89 2.09
C THR A 6 7.54 -4.46 2.60
N ARG A 7 7.12 -3.22 2.31
CA ARG A 7 5.84 -2.66 2.78
C ARG A 7 5.02 -2.15 1.62
N PRO A 8 4.37 -3.05 0.86
CA PRO A 8 3.63 -2.69 -0.34
C PRO A 8 2.42 -1.79 -0.09
N PHE A 9 1.87 -1.74 1.12
CA PHE A 9 0.66 -0.97 1.41
C PHE A 9 0.98 0.33 2.15
N LEU A 10 0.86 1.47 1.47
CA LEU A 10 1.03 2.79 2.07
C LEU A 10 -0.35 3.38 2.39
N ILE A 11 -0.57 3.73 3.66
CA ILE A 11 -1.76 4.45 4.11
C ILE A 11 -1.32 5.86 4.46
N LYS A 12 -1.92 6.85 3.80
CA LYS A 12 -1.64 8.28 4.01
C LYS A 12 -2.94 9.03 4.23
N LYS A 13 -2.93 10.02 5.12
CA LYS A 13 -4.04 10.97 5.27
C LYS A 13 -3.91 12.10 4.24
N ASP A 14 -4.99 12.43 3.55
CA ASP A 14 -5.04 13.57 2.63
C ASP A 14 -5.39 14.88 3.37
N GLU A 15 -5.45 15.97 2.60
CA GLU A 15 -5.69 17.33 3.11
C GLU A 15 -7.14 17.53 3.60
N GLU A 16 -8.10 16.78 3.03
CA GLU A 16 -9.50 16.77 3.45
C GLU A 16 -9.74 15.92 4.70
N GLY A 17 -8.75 15.10 5.06
CA GLY A 17 -8.72 14.31 6.27
C GLY A 17 -9.17 12.86 6.09
N HIS A 18 -9.35 12.40 4.85
CA HIS A 18 -9.58 11.01 4.51
C HIS A 18 -8.26 10.24 4.46
N PHE A 19 -8.34 8.93 4.71
CA PHE A 19 -7.22 8.01 4.54
C PHE A 19 -7.27 7.42 3.14
N ARG A 20 -6.15 7.47 2.42
CA ARG A 20 -6.00 6.88 1.08
C ARG A 20 -5.01 5.74 1.13
N LEU A 21 -5.31 4.68 0.37
CA LEU A 21 -4.47 3.50 0.23
C LEU A 21 -3.69 3.57 -1.08
N THR A 22 -2.37 3.42 -1.02
CA THR A 22 -1.52 3.22 -2.19
C THR A 22 -0.94 1.81 -2.12
N VAL A 23 -1.18 1.01 -3.15
CA VAL A 23 -0.66 -0.34 -3.28
C VAL A 23 0.57 -0.31 -4.18
N ARG A 24 1.68 -0.85 -3.70
CA ARG A 24 2.91 -1.02 -4.45
C ARG A 24 3.07 -2.47 -4.84
N THR A 25 3.29 -2.72 -6.11
CA THR A 25 3.54 -4.06 -6.63
C THR A 25 4.94 -4.11 -7.20
N THR A 26 5.74 -5.07 -6.72
CA THR A 26 7.07 -5.35 -7.26
C THR A 26 6.98 -6.56 -8.18
N ARG A 27 7.33 -6.39 -9.45
CA ARG A 27 7.52 -7.50 -10.40
C ARG A 27 8.96 -7.52 -10.90
N TYR A 28 9.44 -8.66 -11.36
CA TYR A 28 10.79 -8.76 -11.93
C TYR A 28 10.71 -8.84 -13.45
N ASN A 29 11.58 -8.12 -14.14
CA ASN A 29 11.72 -8.28 -15.60
C ASN A 29 12.54 -9.55 -15.93
N SER A 30 12.72 -9.83 -17.22
CA SER A 30 13.49 -10.99 -17.70
C SER A 30 14.98 -10.97 -17.31
N GLN A 31 15.49 -9.82 -16.84
CA GLN A 31 16.86 -9.64 -16.38
C GLN A 31 16.98 -9.73 -14.84
N GLY A 32 15.87 -9.99 -14.13
CA GLY A 32 15.87 -10.11 -12.67
C GLY A 32 15.89 -8.77 -11.92
N TYR A 33 15.63 -7.65 -12.60
CA TYR A 33 15.52 -6.35 -11.94
C TYR A 33 14.11 -6.09 -11.41
N PRO A 34 13.95 -5.54 -10.19
CA PRO A 34 12.66 -5.20 -9.63
C PRO A 34 12.08 -3.95 -10.30
N LEU A 35 10.85 -4.05 -10.77
CA LEU A 35 9.99 -2.96 -11.22
C LEU A 35 8.92 -2.75 -10.16
N VAL A 36 8.94 -1.57 -9.52
CA VAL A 36 7.96 -1.18 -8.51
C VAL A 36 6.96 -0.23 -9.15
N THR A 37 5.69 -0.62 -9.16
CA THR A 37 4.57 0.24 -9.57
C THR A 37 3.79 0.65 -8.33
N ALA A 38 3.45 1.93 -8.20
CA ALA A 38 2.61 2.45 -7.13
C ALA A 38 1.26 2.89 -7.70
N THR A 39 0.18 2.29 -7.20
CA THR A 39 -1.19 2.56 -7.63
C THR A 39 -1.99 3.11 -6.46
N LEU A 40 -2.47 4.35 -6.58
CA LEU A 40 -3.41 4.94 -5.64
C LEU A 40 -4.79 4.33 -5.86
N GLN A 41 -5.43 3.89 -4.79
CA GLN A 41 -6.82 3.43 -4.82
C GLN A 41 -7.75 4.63 -4.76
N ASP A 42 -8.87 4.57 -5.48
CA ASP A 42 -9.84 5.65 -5.56
C ASP A 42 -10.67 5.77 -4.27
N GLU A 43 -10.78 4.69 -3.51
CA GLU A 43 -11.51 4.62 -2.26
C GLU A 43 -10.93 5.56 -1.18
N LEU A 44 -11.84 6.31 -0.55
CA LEU A 44 -11.55 7.17 0.58
C LEU A 44 -12.01 6.50 1.87
N PHE A 45 -11.10 6.34 2.82
CA PHE A 45 -11.38 5.67 4.09
C PHE A 45 -11.51 6.69 5.22
N LYS A 46 -12.49 6.50 6.11
CA LYS A 46 -12.65 7.36 7.30
C LYS A 46 -11.59 7.11 8.37
N THR A 47 -10.99 5.91 8.40
CA THR A 47 -9.96 5.52 9.37
C THR A 47 -8.86 4.71 8.69
N ALA A 48 -7.64 4.75 9.26
CA ALA A 48 -6.54 3.90 8.79
C ALA A 48 -6.86 2.40 8.90
N ASN A 49 -7.65 1.99 9.90
CA ASN A 49 -8.05 0.59 10.06
C ASN A 49 -8.99 0.12 8.95
N ALA A 50 -9.89 0.99 8.46
CA ALA A 50 -10.74 0.68 7.31
C ALA A 50 -9.90 0.45 6.04
N ALA A 51 -8.88 1.30 5.81
CA ALA A 51 -7.93 1.10 4.71
C ALA A 51 -7.14 -0.22 4.83
N ARG A 52 -6.76 -0.61 6.07
CA ARG A 52 -6.09 -1.91 6.32
C ARG A 52 -7.00 -3.10 6.04
N ALA A 53 -8.25 -3.06 6.51
CA ALA A 53 -9.23 -4.11 6.27
C ALA A 53 -9.48 -4.30 4.77
N PHE A 54 -9.69 -3.20 4.03
CA PHE A 54 -9.83 -3.24 2.58
C PHE A 54 -8.60 -3.88 1.91
N ALA A 55 -7.39 -3.52 2.34
CA ALA A 55 -6.16 -4.12 1.84
C ALA A 55 -6.05 -5.62 2.15
N GLN A 56 -6.50 -6.06 3.33
CA GLN A 56 -6.54 -7.48 3.70
C GLN A 56 -7.52 -8.27 2.83
N GLU A 57 -8.72 -7.75 2.64
CA GLU A 57 -9.79 -8.44 1.91
C GLU A 57 -9.52 -8.50 0.41
N ASN A 58 -9.04 -7.41 -0.20
CA ASN A 58 -8.90 -7.29 -1.65
C ASN A 58 -7.49 -7.66 -2.15
N PHE A 59 -6.47 -7.45 -1.32
CA PHE A 59 -5.06 -7.63 -1.71
C PHE A 59 -4.31 -8.61 -0.82
N GLN A 60 -5.01 -9.32 0.09
CA GLN A 60 -4.42 -10.31 1.00
C GLN A 60 -3.25 -9.75 1.84
N ALA A 61 -3.32 -8.45 2.15
CA ALA A 61 -2.28 -7.73 2.85
C ALA A 61 -2.01 -8.32 4.25
N LYS A 62 -0.74 -8.42 4.64
CA LYS A 62 -0.33 -8.94 5.95
C LYS A 62 -0.02 -7.81 6.94
N PRO A 63 -0.16 -8.04 8.26
CA PRO A 63 0.08 -7.01 9.29
C PRO A 63 1.45 -6.30 9.23
N GLY A 64 2.49 -6.94 8.69
CA GLY A 64 3.83 -6.37 8.54
C GLY A 64 4.06 -5.57 7.25
N GLU A 65 3.12 -5.59 6.31
CA GLU A 65 3.27 -5.03 4.97
C GLU A 65 2.77 -3.57 4.85
N TYR A 66 2.29 -3.00 5.96
CA TYR A 66 1.77 -1.64 6.00
C TYR A 66 2.85 -0.62 6.38
N SER A 67 2.87 0.48 5.65
CA SER A 67 3.54 1.72 6.01
C SER A 67 2.48 2.79 6.23
N THR A 68 2.57 3.51 7.35
CA THR A 68 1.72 4.68 7.62
C THR A 68 2.63 5.91 7.61
N LYS A 69 2.27 6.93 6.83
CA LYS A 69 3.01 8.19 6.74
C LYS A 69 2.11 9.38 7.01
#